data_AF-A0AAD6DTU7-F1
#
_entry.id   AF-A0AAD6DTU7-F1
#
_cell.length_a   1.000
_cell.length_b   1.000
_cell.length_c   1.000
_cell.angle_alpha   90.00
_cell.angle_beta   90.00
_cell.angle_gamma   90.00
#
_symmetry.space_group_name_H-M   'P 1'
#
loop_
_entity.id
_entity.type
_entity.pdbx_description
1 polymer ?
#
loop_
_entity_poly.entity_id
_entity_poly.type
_entity_poly.pdbx_seq_one_letter_code
_entity_poly.pdbx_strand_id
1 'polypeptide(L)'
;MSRTHHIIYSVSTPDRMYFKIDFGKRSVINPSIIPHPELLDTWIITAQLYKPQSAPTASVWFAELVCNAAFSDDKRVLSCLEPPLQLPIPATFGDSSKCLGDLSYFSLNVGPHDARVFYGPEIPYTIYGSNSFFTCFGQWISDFRILVDWGLDTINEHEFRQYRELQRPIPWNAVEKNWFLFWDNSGQMFLHHEIAPVRVFSKLELDGSVGPNVAPTTSGSDQECLKRFLPETGKIHQATNSLAITLCARSDQFCQPDATNTFVLFIIQQKTLQGLHPLYEPYVVLMRRSMPFEIYAVSSKPIWIFGRSIRAKKSDQDSSTGLLEDASEMLYMTSIGWKSHGQKYHGYIDDTLFLAFGREDSDAGGIDVTAGDLLTELSTCAGF
;
A
#
# COMPACT_ATOMS: atom_id res chain seq x y z
N MET A 1 -22.13 -2.43 13.04
CA MET A 1 -20.94 -2.61 12.20
C MET A 1 -21.13 -3.65 11.10
N SER A 2 -21.47 -4.92 11.36
CA SER A 2 -21.58 -5.96 10.30
C SER A 2 -22.58 -5.67 9.16
N ARG A 3 -23.59 -4.83 9.40
CA ARG A 3 -24.53 -4.37 8.35
C ARG A 3 -23.91 -3.38 7.37
N THR A 4 -22.91 -2.62 7.79
CA THR A 4 -22.30 -1.53 7.00
C THR A 4 -20.86 -1.82 6.57
N HIS A 5 -20.17 -2.73 7.26
CA HIS A 5 -18.78 -3.10 6.97
C HIS A 5 -18.61 -4.61 6.99
N HIS A 6 -17.63 -5.08 6.23
CA HIS A 6 -17.08 -6.43 6.35
C HIS A 6 -16.03 -6.44 7.47
N ILE A 7 -16.25 -7.16 8.55
CA ILE A 7 -15.33 -7.16 9.70
C ILE A 7 -14.28 -8.25 9.50
N ILE A 8 -13.01 -7.87 9.49
CA ILE A 8 -11.88 -8.80 9.46
C ILE A 8 -11.22 -8.94 10.83
N TYR A 9 -10.68 -10.12 11.10
CA TYR A 9 -10.12 -10.51 12.38
C TYR A 9 -8.72 -11.07 12.17
N SER A 10 -7.80 -10.77 13.09
CA SER A 10 -6.46 -11.36 13.02
C SER A 10 -6.56 -12.88 13.20
N VAL A 11 -5.79 -13.62 12.40
CA VAL A 11 -5.64 -15.07 12.52
C VAL A 11 -4.58 -15.46 13.56
N SER A 12 -3.71 -14.53 13.96
CA SER A 12 -2.59 -14.85 14.87
C SER A 12 -2.70 -14.23 16.26
N THR A 13 -3.35 -13.08 16.43
CA THR A 13 -3.44 -12.45 17.75
C THR A 13 -4.47 -13.16 18.64
N PRO A 14 -4.19 -13.35 19.94
CA PRO A 14 -5.11 -14.06 20.84
C PRO A 14 -6.48 -13.38 21.02
N ASP A 15 -6.54 -12.06 20.92
CA ASP A 15 -7.76 -11.26 21.00
C ASP A 15 -8.40 -10.99 19.63
N ARG A 16 -7.79 -11.52 18.55
CA ARG A 16 -8.20 -11.35 17.16
C ARG A 16 -8.17 -9.90 16.67
N MET A 17 -7.56 -8.99 17.43
CA MET A 17 -7.38 -7.60 17.05
C MET A 17 -6.13 -7.43 16.19
N TYR A 18 -5.97 -6.27 15.56
CA TYR A 18 -4.71 -5.93 14.91
C TYR A 18 -3.55 -5.84 15.92
N PHE A 19 -2.33 -6.02 15.44
CA PHE A 19 -1.09 -5.90 16.22
C PHE A 19 -0.43 -4.53 16.02
N LYS A 20 0.37 -4.10 17.00
CA LYS A 20 1.21 -2.89 16.90
C LYS A 20 2.48 -3.22 16.12
N ILE A 21 2.98 -2.27 15.33
CA ILE A 21 4.32 -2.33 14.75
C ILE A 21 5.24 -1.40 15.55
N ASP A 22 6.38 -1.92 16.02
CA ASP A 22 7.27 -1.21 16.93
C ASP A 22 8.70 -1.08 16.39
N PHE A 23 9.11 0.17 16.16
CA PHE A 23 10.47 0.58 15.75
C PHE A 23 11.32 1.03 16.96
N GLY A 24 10.93 0.64 18.17
CA GLY A 24 11.62 0.93 19.41
C GLY A 24 11.48 2.39 19.81
N LYS A 25 12.60 3.13 19.79
CA LYS A 25 12.63 4.56 20.18
C LYS A 25 12.21 5.52 19.05
N ARG A 26 11.89 5.00 17.87
CA ARG A 26 11.49 5.79 16.70
C ARG A 26 9.99 5.66 16.50
N SER A 27 9.30 6.81 16.43
CA SER A 27 7.92 6.86 15.96
C SER A 27 7.90 6.77 14.43
N VAL A 28 6.91 6.06 13.91
CA VAL A 28 6.79 5.81 12.46
C VAL A 28 5.34 5.81 12.01
N ILE A 29 5.13 6.07 10.73
CA ILE A 29 3.84 5.98 10.03
C ILE A 29 4.02 5.23 8.71
N ASN A 30 2.90 4.85 8.09
CA ASN A 30 2.86 4.28 6.74
C ASN A 30 3.75 3.04 6.53
N PRO A 31 3.51 1.96 7.29
CA PRO A 31 4.38 0.78 7.29
C PRO A 31 4.22 -0.11 6.04
N SER A 32 5.26 -0.88 5.75
CA SER A 32 5.24 -2.06 4.89
C SER A 32 5.78 -3.28 5.62
N ILE A 33 5.25 -4.46 5.29
CA ILE A 33 5.67 -5.75 5.85
C ILE A 33 5.86 -6.73 4.70
N ILE A 34 7.05 -7.30 4.58
CA ILE A 34 7.34 -8.40 3.65
C ILE A 34 8.04 -9.57 4.38
N PRO A 35 7.83 -10.82 3.97
CA PRO A 35 8.54 -11.95 4.56
C PRO A 35 10.04 -11.85 4.30
N HIS A 36 10.85 -12.19 5.31
CA HIS A 36 12.29 -12.27 5.12
C HIS A 36 12.62 -13.36 4.09
N PRO A 37 13.60 -13.14 3.18
CA PRO A 37 13.92 -14.11 2.12
C PRO A 37 14.50 -15.43 2.65
N GLU A 38 15.18 -15.39 3.80
CA GLU A 38 15.92 -16.55 4.34
C GLU A 38 15.50 -16.98 5.75
N LEU A 39 14.91 -16.09 6.54
CA LEU A 39 14.69 -16.30 7.96
C LEU A 39 13.23 -16.66 8.18
N LEU A 40 13.00 -17.82 8.80
CA LEU A 40 11.67 -18.23 9.23
C LEU A 40 11.17 -17.31 10.33
N ASP A 41 9.85 -17.11 10.39
CA ASP A 41 9.16 -16.30 11.41
C ASP A 41 9.74 -14.89 11.60
N THR A 42 10.35 -14.36 10.54
CA THR A 42 10.97 -13.04 10.50
C THR A 42 10.44 -12.29 9.28
N TRP A 43 10.18 -11.00 9.47
CA TRP A 43 9.71 -10.10 8.42
C TRP A 43 10.63 -8.90 8.33
N ILE A 44 10.75 -8.34 7.13
CA ILE A 44 11.36 -7.03 6.95
C ILE A 44 10.22 -6.02 7.03
N ILE A 45 10.32 -5.10 7.98
CA ILE A 45 9.38 -4.00 8.11
C ILE A 45 10.05 -2.69 7.74
N THR A 46 9.32 -1.85 7.01
CA THR A 46 9.73 -0.48 6.70
C THR A 46 8.64 0.49 7.06
N ALA A 47 9.00 1.74 7.38
CA ALA A 47 8.03 2.78 7.68
C ALA A 47 8.66 4.18 7.61
N GLN A 48 7.84 5.17 7.30
CA GLN A 48 8.23 6.57 7.28
C GLN A 48 8.53 7.04 8.70
N LEU A 49 9.70 7.65 8.92
CA LEU A 49 10.03 8.27 10.20
C LEU A 49 9.03 9.39 10.51
N TYR A 50 8.27 9.22 11.58
CA TYR A 50 7.41 10.26 12.12
C TYR A 50 8.23 11.17 13.04
N LYS A 51 8.05 12.49 12.85
CA LYS A 51 8.64 13.50 13.72
C LYS A 51 7.53 14.08 14.58
N PRO A 52 7.59 13.93 15.91
CA PRO A 52 6.56 14.50 16.79
C PRO A 52 6.55 16.02 16.67
N GLN A 53 5.42 16.66 16.99
CA GLN A 53 5.25 18.12 16.93
C GLN A 53 6.29 18.91 17.77
N SER A 54 6.96 18.26 18.72
CA SER A 54 8.05 18.83 19.53
C SER A 54 9.40 18.90 18.81
N ALA A 55 9.55 18.22 17.67
CA ALA A 55 10.67 18.43 16.77
C ALA A 55 10.56 19.84 16.15
N PRO A 56 11.66 20.45 15.65
CA PRO A 56 11.58 21.73 14.97
C PRO A 56 10.48 21.67 13.90
N THR A 57 9.43 22.46 14.08
CA THR A 57 8.17 22.44 13.31
C THR A 57 8.35 22.71 11.81
N ALA A 58 9.58 22.98 11.38
CA ALA A 58 9.99 23.23 10.00
C ALA A 58 10.95 22.15 9.44
N SER A 59 11.03 20.95 10.04
CA SER A 59 11.90 19.90 9.51
C SER A 59 11.38 19.39 8.16
N VAL A 60 12.03 19.81 7.09
CA VAL A 60 11.76 19.37 5.71
C VAL A 60 12.37 18.01 5.36
N TRP A 61 13.05 17.38 6.32
CA TRP A 61 13.72 16.10 6.17
C TRP A 61 12.78 14.93 6.40
N PHE A 62 12.70 14.04 5.43
CA PHE A 62 11.97 12.78 5.47
C PHE A 62 12.95 11.62 5.30
N ALA A 63 12.66 10.52 5.97
CA ALA A 63 13.48 9.33 5.96
C ALA A 63 12.60 8.10 6.13
N GLU A 64 12.95 7.04 5.42
CA GLU A 64 12.34 5.73 5.57
C GLU A 64 13.22 4.87 6.47
N LEU A 65 12.60 4.16 7.40
CA LEU A 65 13.29 3.24 8.30
C LEU A 65 13.07 1.80 7.87
N VAL A 66 14.01 0.93 8.23
CA VAL A 66 13.95 -0.52 7.99
C VAL A 66 14.55 -1.30 9.15
N CYS A 67 14.00 -2.48 9.42
CA CYS A 67 14.60 -3.48 10.29
C CYS A 67 14.03 -4.88 9.98
N ASN A 68 14.77 -5.91 10.40
CA ASN A 68 14.20 -7.23 10.59
C ASN A 68 13.36 -7.23 11.88
N ALA A 69 12.19 -7.85 11.83
CA ALA A 69 11.23 -7.87 12.93
C ALA A 69 10.64 -9.26 13.14
N ALA A 70 10.28 -9.53 14.39
CA ALA A 70 9.56 -10.74 14.79
C ALA A 70 8.41 -10.37 15.73
N PHE A 71 7.42 -11.27 15.82
CA PHE A 71 6.34 -11.12 16.78
C PHE A 71 6.84 -11.36 18.21
N SER A 72 6.31 -10.59 19.16
CA SER A 72 6.37 -10.89 20.58
C SER A 72 5.73 -12.26 20.88
N ASP A 73 6.06 -12.85 22.02
CA ASP A 73 5.51 -14.16 22.43
C ASP A 73 3.96 -14.19 22.46
N ASP A 74 3.35 -13.06 22.83
CA ASP A 74 1.88 -12.90 22.85
C ASP A 74 1.28 -12.52 21.49
N LYS A 75 2.12 -12.36 20.45
CA LYS A 75 1.80 -12.00 19.07
C LYS A 75 1.14 -10.64 18.89
N ARG A 76 1.13 -9.78 19.92
CA ARG A 76 0.45 -8.47 19.87
C ARG A 76 1.32 -7.36 19.29
N VAL A 77 2.64 -7.58 19.21
CA VAL A 77 3.60 -6.59 18.73
C VAL A 77 4.53 -7.25 17.72
N LEU A 78 4.67 -6.64 16.55
CA LEU A 78 5.73 -6.94 15.59
C LEU A 78 6.84 -5.91 15.78
N SER A 79 7.96 -6.31 16.36
CA SER A 79 9.02 -5.39 16.80
C SER A 79 10.34 -5.63 16.08
N CYS A 80 11.06 -4.55 15.79
CA CYS A 80 12.44 -4.65 15.30
C CYS A 80 13.32 -5.48 16.24
N LEU A 81 14.09 -6.40 15.68
CA LEU A 81 15.08 -7.21 16.40
C LEU A 81 16.34 -6.40 16.74
N GLU A 82 16.65 -5.40 15.92
CA GLU A 82 17.78 -4.47 16.07
C GLU A 82 17.30 -3.03 15.91
N PRO A 83 18.05 -2.02 16.40
CA PRO A 83 17.71 -0.62 16.15
C PRO A 83 17.51 -0.35 14.65
N PRO A 84 16.40 0.31 14.24
CA PRO A 84 16.09 0.47 12.83
C PRO A 84 17.11 1.37 12.15
N LEU A 85 17.45 0.99 10.91
CA LEU A 85 18.33 1.75 10.04
C LEU A 85 17.50 2.68 9.15
N GLN A 86 18.11 3.79 8.72
CA GLN A 86 17.53 4.61 7.66
C GLN A 86 17.88 4.00 6.30
N LEU A 87 16.88 3.79 5.44
CA LEU A 87 17.12 3.37 4.06
C LEU A 87 17.96 4.43 3.34
N PRO A 88 19.03 4.03 2.61
CA PRO A 88 19.93 4.94 1.92
C PRO A 88 19.33 5.47 0.61
N ILE A 89 18.09 5.97 0.66
CA ILE A 89 17.42 6.60 -0.48
C ILE A 89 17.88 8.06 -0.57
N PRO A 90 18.55 8.46 -1.67
CA PRO A 90 19.02 9.84 -1.80
C PRO A 90 17.85 10.81 -1.96
N ALA A 91 18.02 12.03 -1.46
CA ALA A 91 17.12 13.12 -1.80
C ALA A 91 17.18 13.39 -3.31
N THR A 92 16.02 13.59 -3.94
CA THR A 92 15.94 13.99 -5.34
C THR A 92 15.78 15.50 -5.43
N PHE A 93 16.30 16.08 -6.50
CA PHE A 93 16.18 17.51 -6.77
C PHE A 93 15.38 17.68 -8.04
N GLY A 94 14.10 18.04 -7.87
CA GLY A 94 13.18 18.32 -8.96
C GLY A 94 13.27 19.76 -9.47
N ASP A 95 12.40 20.11 -10.40
CA ASP A 95 12.24 21.50 -10.84
C ASP A 95 11.30 22.24 -9.87
N SER A 96 11.88 23.02 -8.95
CA SER A 96 11.12 23.77 -7.95
C SER A 96 10.14 24.77 -8.55
N SER A 97 10.34 25.20 -9.81
CA SER A 97 9.41 26.10 -10.50
C SER A 97 8.06 25.44 -10.81
N LYS A 98 7.97 24.10 -10.73
CA LYS A 98 6.73 23.34 -10.91
C LYS A 98 5.88 23.27 -9.63
N CYS A 99 6.48 23.57 -8.47
CA CYS A 99 5.80 23.60 -7.17
C CYS A 99 5.22 24.99 -6.88
N LEU A 100 4.08 25.31 -7.50
CA LEU A 100 3.46 26.63 -7.41
C LEU A 100 2.33 26.69 -6.36
N GLY A 101 2.11 27.88 -5.81
CA GLY A 101 1.00 28.17 -4.89
C GLY A 101 1.01 27.28 -3.65
N ASP A 102 -0.11 26.62 -3.39
CA ASP A 102 -0.30 25.72 -2.24
C ASP A 102 0.62 24.49 -2.27
N LEU A 103 1.32 24.22 -3.38
CA LEU A 103 2.28 23.12 -3.51
C LEU A 103 3.74 23.54 -3.25
N SER A 104 3.99 24.83 -3.01
CA SER A 104 5.35 25.36 -2.81
C SER A 104 6.11 24.66 -1.67
N TYR A 105 5.43 24.17 -0.63
CA TYR A 105 6.06 23.43 0.46
C TYR A 105 6.75 22.14 -0.01
N PHE A 106 6.27 21.49 -1.08
CA PHE A 106 6.94 20.31 -1.64
C PHE A 106 8.33 20.65 -2.18
N SER A 107 8.58 21.88 -2.62
CA SER A 107 9.92 22.29 -3.07
C SER A 107 10.98 22.27 -1.97
N LEU A 108 10.53 22.27 -0.70
CA LEU A 108 11.42 22.21 0.45
C LEU A 108 11.74 20.77 0.86
N ASN A 109 10.99 19.78 0.39
CA ASN A 109 11.13 18.37 0.76
C ASN A 109 12.57 17.88 0.55
N VAL A 110 13.09 17.14 1.54
CA VAL A 110 14.38 16.46 1.46
C VAL A 110 14.19 15.00 1.85
N GLY A 111 14.31 14.12 0.86
CA GLY A 111 14.25 12.67 1.05
C GLY A 111 12.98 12.01 0.50
N PRO A 112 12.83 10.69 0.73
CA PRO A 112 11.66 9.92 0.32
C PRO A 112 10.44 10.19 1.21
N HIS A 113 9.25 10.06 0.63
CA HIS A 113 7.97 10.17 1.32
C HIS A 113 7.11 8.92 1.06
N ASP A 114 6.49 8.38 2.10
CA ASP A 114 5.51 7.29 2.07
C ASP A 114 5.97 6.08 1.23
N ALA A 115 7.18 5.60 1.48
CA ALA A 115 7.70 4.45 0.75
C ALA A 115 6.90 3.18 1.03
N ARG A 116 6.64 2.41 -0.03
CA ARG A 116 6.06 1.07 0.06
C ARG A 116 7.07 0.06 -0.43
N VAL A 117 7.33 -0.95 0.41
CA VAL A 117 8.20 -2.09 0.12
C VAL A 117 7.32 -3.31 -0.10
N PHE A 118 7.52 -4.00 -1.22
CA PHE A 118 6.69 -5.13 -1.63
C PHE A 118 7.46 -6.07 -2.57
N TYR A 119 7.07 -7.34 -2.58
CA TYR A 119 7.57 -8.30 -3.58
C TYR A 119 6.83 -8.15 -4.91
N GLY A 120 7.58 -8.07 -6.01
CA GLY A 120 7.10 -8.50 -7.32
C GLY A 120 7.34 -10.00 -7.53
N PRO A 121 7.13 -10.52 -8.75
CA PRO A 121 7.25 -11.95 -9.04
C PRO A 121 8.60 -12.53 -8.61
N GLU A 122 9.70 -11.82 -8.93
CA GLU A 122 11.05 -12.31 -8.68
C GLU A 122 11.78 -11.58 -7.54
N ILE A 123 11.66 -10.26 -7.45
CA ILE A 123 12.44 -9.42 -6.53
C ILE A 123 11.56 -8.43 -5.76
N PRO A 124 12.02 -7.94 -4.59
CA PRO A 124 11.36 -6.86 -3.88
C PRO A 124 11.70 -5.49 -4.47
N TYR A 125 10.71 -4.61 -4.48
CA TYR A 125 10.85 -3.22 -4.93
C TYR A 125 10.48 -2.27 -3.79
N THR A 126 11.05 -1.06 -3.85
CA THR A 126 10.60 0.09 -3.06
C THR A 126 10.05 1.13 -4.02
N ILE A 127 8.82 1.57 -3.80
CA ILE A 127 8.23 2.73 -4.48
C ILE A 127 8.05 3.86 -3.48
N TYR A 128 8.43 5.09 -3.82
CA TYR A 128 8.40 6.22 -2.88
C TYR A 128 8.13 7.54 -3.59
N GLY A 129 7.54 8.50 -2.88
CA GLY A 129 7.36 9.87 -3.34
C GLY A 129 8.63 10.69 -3.14
N SER A 130 8.98 11.56 -4.09
CA SER A 130 10.01 12.58 -3.88
C SER A 130 9.89 13.72 -4.92
N ASN A 131 10.77 14.71 -4.85
CA ASN A 131 10.77 15.80 -5.82
C ASN A 131 10.99 15.29 -7.25
N SER A 132 10.23 15.86 -8.19
CA SER A 132 10.07 15.32 -9.54
C SER A 132 10.77 16.16 -10.59
N PHE A 133 11.36 15.51 -11.59
CA PHE A 133 11.84 16.21 -12.79
C PHE A 133 10.68 16.55 -13.74
N PHE A 134 9.61 15.76 -13.76
CA PHE A 134 8.48 15.92 -14.69
C PHE A 134 7.40 16.86 -14.16
N THR A 135 7.12 16.81 -12.86
CA THR A 135 6.07 17.56 -12.15
C THR A 135 6.63 18.21 -10.86
N CYS A 136 5.79 18.67 -9.92
CA CYS A 136 6.28 19.18 -8.63
C CYS A 136 6.76 18.05 -7.71
N PHE A 137 5.95 17.01 -7.57
CA PHE A 137 6.23 15.87 -6.72
C PHE A 137 5.79 14.60 -7.42
N GLY A 138 6.65 13.59 -7.46
CA GLY A 138 6.50 12.41 -8.30
C GLY A 138 6.88 11.14 -7.58
N GLN A 139 6.71 10.02 -8.28
CA GLN A 139 6.95 8.71 -7.69
C GLN A 139 8.15 8.03 -8.33
N TRP A 140 8.94 7.37 -7.49
CA TRP A 140 10.22 6.75 -7.84
C TRP A 140 10.20 5.27 -7.46
N ILE A 141 10.98 4.47 -8.16
CA ILE A 141 11.17 3.04 -7.88
C ILE A 141 12.66 2.70 -7.74
N SER A 142 12.96 1.76 -6.85
CA SER A 142 14.27 1.12 -6.72
C SER A 142 14.12 -0.36 -6.42
N ASP A 143 15.11 -1.15 -6.82
CA ASP A 143 15.35 -2.47 -6.25
C ASP A 143 15.57 -2.32 -4.73
N PHE A 144 14.81 -3.04 -3.91
CA PHE A 144 14.92 -2.92 -2.45
C PHE A 144 16.21 -3.57 -1.93
N ARG A 145 16.74 -4.58 -2.64
CA ARG A 145 17.89 -5.38 -2.19
C ARG A 145 19.18 -4.56 -2.07
N ILE A 146 19.27 -3.44 -2.77
CA ILE A 146 20.42 -2.52 -2.67
C ILE A 146 20.29 -1.49 -1.55
N LEU A 147 19.12 -1.41 -0.90
CA LEU A 147 18.85 -0.46 0.17
C LEU A 147 19.07 -1.08 1.56
N VAL A 148 19.33 -2.39 1.62
CA VAL A 148 19.53 -3.16 2.85
C VAL A 148 20.67 -4.15 2.67
N ASP A 149 21.15 -4.72 3.77
CA ASP A 149 22.00 -5.90 3.71
C ASP A 149 21.13 -7.12 3.34
N TRP A 150 20.98 -7.35 2.04
CA TRP A 150 20.17 -8.45 1.51
C TRP A 150 20.88 -9.81 1.58
N GLY A 151 22.16 -9.85 1.95
CA GLY A 151 22.97 -11.06 1.89
C GLY A 151 23.40 -11.41 0.45
N LEU A 152 23.55 -12.71 0.18
CA LEU A 152 24.01 -13.21 -1.12
C LEU A 152 22.88 -13.11 -2.15
N ASP A 153 22.98 -12.10 -3.01
CA ASP A 153 22.04 -11.93 -4.11
C ASP A 153 22.32 -12.93 -5.24
N THR A 154 21.58 -14.03 -5.25
CA THR A 154 21.68 -15.09 -6.27
C THR A 154 20.83 -14.81 -7.51
N ILE A 155 20.02 -13.75 -7.46
CA ILE A 155 19.03 -13.38 -8.47
C ILE A 155 19.70 -12.35 -9.42
N ASN A 156 19.98 -12.77 -10.66
CA ASN A 156 20.69 -12.00 -11.69
C ASN A 156 19.84 -10.87 -12.32
N GLU A 157 18.64 -10.66 -11.83
CA GLU A 157 17.74 -9.60 -12.20
C GLU A 157 18.26 -8.28 -11.62
N HIS A 158 18.45 -7.29 -12.48
CA HIS A 158 19.04 -6.00 -12.12
C HIS A 158 18.10 -4.81 -12.41
N GLU A 159 16.79 -5.10 -12.44
CA GLU A 159 15.76 -4.09 -12.65
C GLU A 159 15.83 -3.02 -11.55
N PHE A 160 15.86 -1.74 -11.94
CA PHE A 160 15.86 -0.60 -11.03
C PHE A 160 16.96 -0.59 -9.95
N ARG A 161 18.14 -1.20 -10.21
CA ARG A 161 19.36 -1.01 -9.38
C ARG A 161 19.79 0.45 -9.28
N GLN A 162 19.45 1.24 -10.28
CA GLN A 162 19.47 2.68 -10.18
C GLN A 162 18.04 3.15 -10.02
N TYR A 163 17.79 4.02 -9.04
CA TYR A 163 16.47 4.59 -8.83
C TYR A 163 15.97 5.30 -10.11
N ARG A 164 14.69 5.09 -10.42
CA ARG A 164 14.03 5.66 -11.60
C ARG A 164 12.79 6.43 -11.20
N GLU A 165 12.63 7.60 -11.78
CA GLU A 165 11.38 8.34 -11.70
C GLU A 165 10.37 7.67 -12.63
N LEU A 166 9.21 7.35 -12.08
CA LEU A 166 8.13 6.74 -12.82
C LEU A 166 7.37 7.83 -13.59
N GLN A 167 7.01 7.51 -14.83
CA GLN A 167 6.23 8.39 -15.68
C GLN A 167 4.77 7.95 -15.79
N ARG A 168 3.91 8.86 -16.26
CA ARG A 168 2.52 8.54 -16.61
C ARG A 168 2.19 8.98 -18.05
N PRO A 169 1.15 8.39 -18.66
CA PRO A 169 0.54 8.97 -19.86
C PRO A 169 0.01 10.38 -19.57
N ILE A 170 0.17 11.29 -20.53
CA ILE A 170 -0.36 12.67 -20.49
C ILE A 170 -1.89 12.64 -20.35
N PRO A 171 -2.50 13.57 -19.59
CA PRO A 171 -1.90 14.71 -18.89
C PRO A 171 -1.27 14.36 -17.55
N TRP A 172 -0.30 15.16 -17.11
CA TRP A 172 0.29 15.06 -15.77
C TRP A 172 -0.50 15.87 -14.74
N ASN A 173 -0.58 15.37 -13.51
CA ASN A 173 -0.97 16.13 -12.33
C ASN A 173 0.27 16.81 -11.73
N ALA A 174 0.04 17.86 -10.92
CA ALA A 174 1.11 18.54 -10.20
C ALA A 174 1.76 17.64 -9.12
N VAL A 175 1.01 16.70 -8.54
CA VAL A 175 1.50 15.74 -7.57
C VAL A 175 1.10 14.35 -8.03
N GLU A 176 2.10 13.55 -8.38
CA GLU A 176 1.96 12.15 -8.72
C GLU A 176 2.41 11.29 -7.54
N LYS A 177 1.47 10.51 -7.00
CA LYS A 177 1.68 9.66 -5.84
C LYS A 177 0.67 8.53 -5.83
N ASN A 178 0.88 7.57 -4.93
CA ASN A 178 -0.05 6.47 -4.68
C ASN A 178 -0.26 5.52 -5.86
N TRP A 179 0.65 5.53 -6.85
CA TRP A 179 0.67 4.53 -7.91
C TRP A 179 1.17 3.19 -7.37
N PHE A 180 0.81 2.11 -8.04
CA PHE A 180 1.31 0.78 -7.73
C PHE A 180 1.62 -0.03 -8.98
N LEU A 181 2.59 -0.93 -8.84
CA LEU A 181 2.96 -1.86 -9.90
C LEU A 181 2.08 -3.10 -9.86
N PHE A 182 1.82 -3.67 -11.04
CA PHE A 182 1.25 -5.00 -11.20
C PHE A 182 1.88 -5.70 -12.41
N TRP A 183 1.73 -7.03 -12.45
CA TRP A 183 2.32 -7.86 -13.50
C TRP A 183 1.25 -8.69 -14.21
N ASP A 184 1.34 -8.73 -15.54
CA ASP A 184 0.48 -9.59 -16.34
C ASP A 184 0.92 -11.06 -16.28
N ASN A 185 0.25 -11.92 -17.05
CA ASN A 185 0.56 -13.35 -17.09
C ASN A 185 1.91 -13.68 -17.75
N SER A 186 2.50 -12.74 -18.49
CA SER A 186 3.81 -12.88 -19.12
C SER A 186 4.95 -12.27 -18.28
N GLY A 187 4.63 -11.76 -17.09
CA GLY A 187 5.60 -11.08 -16.24
C GLY A 187 5.91 -9.65 -16.68
N GLN A 188 5.13 -9.07 -17.59
CA GLN A 188 5.32 -7.69 -18.02
C GLN A 188 4.81 -6.73 -16.95
N MET A 189 5.61 -5.71 -16.64
CA MET A 189 5.27 -4.68 -15.66
C MET A 189 4.31 -3.63 -16.21
N PHE A 190 3.36 -3.26 -15.37
CA PHE A 190 2.44 -2.17 -15.58
C PHE A 190 2.36 -1.31 -14.33
N LEU A 191 2.03 -0.03 -14.54
CA LEU A 191 1.85 0.95 -13.49
C LEU A 191 0.40 1.41 -13.51
N HIS A 192 -0.27 1.27 -12.36
CA HIS A 192 -1.63 1.77 -12.14
C HIS A 192 -1.55 3.13 -11.46
N HIS A 193 -2.01 4.17 -12.17
CA HIS A 193 -1.84 5.57 -11.78
C HIS A 193 -3.03 6.12 -11.02
N GLU A 194 -4.23 5.86 -11.55
CA GLU A 194 -5.49 6.42 -11.06
C GLU A 194 -6.60 5.37 -11.18
N ILE A 195 -7.43 5.22 -10.14
CA ILE A 195 -8.64 4.38 -10.16
C ILE A 195 -9.90 5.22 -10.37
N ALA A 196 -9.90 6.46 -9.90
CA ALA A 196 -11.01 7.39 -9.94
C ALA A 196 -10.47 8.83 -10.06
N PRO A 197 -11.19 9.75 -10.74
CA PRO A 197 -12.52 9.56 -11.34
C PRO A 197 -12.51 8.76 -12.65
N VAL A 198 -11.35 8.68 -13.31
CA VAL A 198 -11.13 7.88 -14.51
C VAL A 198 -9.92 7.01 -14.27
N ARG A 199 -10.03 5.73 -14.62
CA ARG A 199 -8.94 4.79 -14.44
C ARG A 199 -7.81 5.07 -15.44
N VAL A 200 -6.56 4.98 -15.00
CA VAL A 200 -5.36 5.17 -15.83
C VAL A 200 -4.32 4.13 -15.47
N PHE A 201 -3.85 3.37 -16.46
CA PHE A 201 -2.74 2.44 -16.30
C PHE A 201 -1.99 2.27 -17.63
N SER A 202 -0.70 1.99 -17.54
CA SER A 202 0.19 1.90 -18.70
C SER A 202 1.27 0.86 -18.46
N LYS A 203 1.80 0.30 -19.55
CA LYS A 203 3.01 -0.53 -19.50
C LYS A 203 4.17 0.30 -18.95
N LEU A 204 4.98 -0.29 -18.06
CA LEU A 204 6.18 0.32 -17.49
C LEU A 204 7.42 -0.30 -18.14
N GLU A 205 8.36 0.56 -18.55
CA GLU A 205 9.69 0.16 -19.02
C GLU A 205 10.73 0.37 -17.91
N LEU A 206 11.88 -0.32 -18.00
CA LEU A 206 12.92 -0.33 -16.96
C LEU A 206 13.65 1.02 -16.77
N ASP A 207 13.48 1.96 -17.69
CA ASP A 207 13.98 3.32 -17.57
C ASP A 207 13.01 4.27 -16.85
N GLY A 208 11.85 3.78 -16.43
CA GLY A 208 10.79 4.55 -15.78
C GLY A 208 9.79 5.18 -16.75
N SER A 209 10.04 5.10 -18.06
CA SER A 209 9.08 5.55 -19.07
C SER A 209 7.87 4.61 -19.16
N VAL A 210 6.78 5.13 -19.72
CA VAL A 210 5.54 4.36 -19.86
C VAL A 210 4.94 4.46 -21.26
N GLY A 211 4.24 3.39 -21.64
CA GLY A 211 3.44 3.34 -22.85
C GLY A 211 2.13 4.17 -22.78
N PRO A 212 1.27 4.07 -23.79
CA PRO A 212 -0.03 4.76 -23.79
C PRO A 212 -0.96 4.26 -22.67
N ASN A 213 -1.95 5.08 -22.31
CA ASN A 213 -3.00 4.66 -21.38
C ASN A 213 -3.85 3.54 -22.01
N VAL A 214 -3.91 2.40 -21.33
CA VAL A 214 -4.65 1.21 -21.79
C VAL A 214 -6.06 1.15 -21.20
N ALA A 215 -6.33 1.89 -20.12
CA ALA A 215 -7.64 1.91 -19.44
C ALA A 215 -8.88 2.25 -20.31
N PRO A 216 -8.79 3.05 -21.40
CA PRO A 216 -9.96 3.36 -22.22
C PRO A 216 -10.71 2.13 -22.74
N THR A 217 -10.03 0.98 -22.93
CA THR A 217 -10.65 -0.25 -23.44
C THR A 217 -11.65 -0.89 -22.48
N THR A 218 -11.57 -0.59 -21.18
CA THR A 218 -12.47 -1.11 -20.13
C THR A 218 -13.23 0.01 -19.40
N SER A 219 -13.08 1.26 -19.86
CA SER A 219 -13.58 2.44 -19.15
C SER A 219 -15.07 2.39 -18.80
N GLY A 220 -15.92 1.95 -19.72
CA GLY A 220 -17.37 1.86 -19.50
C GLY A 220 -17.74 0.86 -18.40
N SER A 221 -17.26 -0.39 -18.51
CA SER A 221 -17.56 -1.45 -17.56
C SER A 221 -16.94 -1.19 -16.18
N ASP A 222 -15.70 -0.68 -16.16
CA ASP A 222 -15.01 -0.36 -14.91
C ASP A 222 -15.73 0.79 -14.18
N GLN A 223 -16.14 1.84 -14.88
CA GLN A 223 -16.84 2.98 -14.28
C GLN A 223 -18.21 2.56 -13.73
N GLU A 224 -18.95 1.73 -14.45
CA GLU A 224 -20.22 1.19 -13.98
C GLU A 224 -20.04 0.35 -12.71
N CYS A 225 -19.02 -0.52 -12.70
CA CYS A 225 -18.72 -1.34 -11.53
C CYS A 225 -18.32 -0.49 -10.32
N LEU A 226 -17.39 0.46 -10.50
CA LEU A 226 -16.93 1.34 -9.43
C LEU A 226 -18.08 2.21 -8.89
N LYS A 227 -18.92 2.78 -9.76
CA LYS A 227 -20.08 3.59 -9.35
C LYS A 227 -21.08 2.79 -8.51
N ARG A 228 -21.21 1.49 -8.77
CA ARG A 228 -22.13 0.62 -8.04
C ARG A 228 -21.67 0.32 -6.62
N PHE A 229 -20.38 0.05 -6.43
CA PHE A 229 -19.85 -0.44 -5.16
C PHE A 229 -19.17 0.63 -4.32
N LEU A 230 -18.67 1.70 -4.96
CA LEU A 230 -18.07 2.80 -4.26
C LEU A 230 -19.10 3.90 -3.96
N PRO A 231 -18.95 4.57 -2.82
CA PRO A 231 -19.82 5.68 -2.45
C PRO A 231 -19.60 6.89 -3.37
N GLU A 232 -20.68 7.63 -3.64
CA GLU A 232 -20.65 8.83 -4.48
C GLU A 232 -19.90 10.01 -3.84
N THR A 233 -19.75 10.00 -2.52
CA THR A 233 -19.11 11.07 -1.74
C THR A 233 -17.69 10.70 -1.31
N GLY A 234 -16.87 11.71 -1.01
CA GLY A 234 -15.48 11.51 -0.59
C GLY A 234 -14.50 11.41 -1.76
N LYS A 235 -13.22 11.24 -1.44
CA LYS A 235 -12.15 11.08 -2.43
C LYS A 235 -11.65 9.65 -2.39
N ILE A 236 -11.56 8.98 -3.53
CA ILE A 236 -10.96 7.65 -3.60
C ILE A 236 -9.44 7.79 -3.67
N HIS A 237 -8.76 7.15 -2.73
CA HIS A 237 -7.31 7.04 -2.67
C HIS A 237 -6.89 5.62 -3.04
N GLN A 238 -5.95 5.49 -3.96
CA GLN A 238 -5.17 4.26 -4.04
C GLN A 238 -4.27 4.16 -2.81
N ALA A 239 -4.27 2.99 -2.20
CA ALA A 239 -3.80 2.81 -0.84
C ALA A 239 -2.55 1.93 -0.79
N THR A 240 -2.56 0.82 -1.52
CA THR A 240 -1.59 -0.26 -1.34
C THR A 240 -0.84 -0.58 -2.62
N ASN A 241 0.25 -1.33 -2.50
CA ASN A 241 0.77 -2.15 -3.60
C ASN A 241 -0.26 -3.21 -4.04
N SER A 242 0.09 -4.00 -5.07
CA SER A 242 -0.73 -5.14 -5.52
C SER A 242 -0.10 -6.49 -5.17
N LEU A 243 -0.93 -7.54 -5.22
CA LEU A 243 -0.54 -8.95 -5.16
C LEU A 243 -1.24 -9.73 -6.27
N ALA A 244 -0.69 -10.85 -6.70
CA ALA A 244 -1.42 -11.84 -7.48
C ALA A 244 -2.09 -12.84 -6.54
N ILE A 245 -3.38 -13.14 -6.75
CA ILE A 245 -4.14 -14.12 -5.97
C ILE A 245 -4.86 -15.11 -6.87
N THR A 246 -4.73 -16.40 -6.58
CA THR A 246 -5.55 -17.47 -7.15
C THR A 246 -6.74 -17.78 -6.23
N LEU A 247 -7.95 -17.84 -6.78
CA LEU A 247 -9.19 -17.95 -6.00
C LEU A 247 -9.56 -19.39 -5.58
N CYS A 248 -8.68 -20.35 -5.81
CA CYS A 248 -8.77 -21.70 -5.23
C CYS A 248 -7.70 -21.89 -4.16
N ALA A 249 -7.86 -22.92 -3.33
CA ALA A 249 -6.95 -23.23 -2.25
C ALA A 249 -5.64 -23.81 -2.78
N ARG A 250 -4.49 -23.44 -2.21
CA ARG A 250 -3.17 -24.00 -2.52
C ARG A 250 -3.12 -25.51 -2.27
N SER A 251 -3.87 -25.94 -1.25
CA SER A 251 -4.01 -27.35 -0.86
C SER A 251 -4.85 -28.19 -1.84
N ASP A 252 -5.59 -27.56 -2.77
CA ASP A 252 -6.38 -28.27 -3.78
C ASP A 252 -5.48 -28.72 -4.94
N GLN A 253 -5.38 -30.03 -5.14
CA GLN A 253 -4.54 -30.64 -6.18
C GLN A 253 -5.01 -30.33 -7.60
N PHE A 254 -6.27 -29.91 -7.78
CA PHE A 254 -6.83 -29.51 -9.08
C PHE A 254 -6.73 -28.00 -9.32
N CYS A 255 -6.27 -27.24 -8.34
CA CYS A 255 -6.08 -25.79 -8.46
C CYS A 255 -4.80 -25.46 -9.23
N GLN A 256 -4.93 -25.21 -10.53
CA GLN A 256 -3.84 -24.69 -11.35
C GLN A 256 -4.05 -23.19 -11.61
N PRO A 257 -3.12 -22.32 -11.19
CA PRO A 257 -3.19 -20.89 -11.49
C PRO A 257 -3.21 -20.64 -13.00
N ASP A 258 -4.25 -19.95 -13.46
CA ASP A 258 -4.39 -19.48 -14.83
C ASP A 258 -5.08 -18.10 -14.90
N ALA A 259 -5.32 -17.61 -16.12
CA ALA A 259 -5.94 -16.30 -16.35
C ALA A 259 -7.41 -16.20 -15.89
N THR A 260 -8.08 -17.35 -15.67
CA THR A 260 -9.49 -17.44 -15.30
C THR A 260 -9.69 -17.40 -13.80
N ASN A 261 -8.72 -17.90 -13.03
CA ASN A 261 -8.80 -17.99 -11.57
C ASN A 261 -7.76 -17.13 -10.82
N THR A 262 -6.84 -16.45 -11.52
CA THR A 262 -5.79 -15.63 -10.91
C THR A 262 -5.93 -14.15 -11.26
N PHE A 263 -5.95 -13.30 -10.23
CA PHE A 263 -6.30 -11.89 -10.32
C PHE A 263 -5.24 -10.99 -9.66
N VAL A 264 -5.21 -9.72 -10.03
CA VAL A 264 -4.49 -8.68 -9.29
C VAL A 264 -5.39 -8.19 -8.15
N LEU A 265 -4.91 -8.35 -6.93
CA LEU A 265 -5.52 -7.87 -5.69
C LEU A 265 -4.87 -6.56 -5.27
N PHE A 266 -5.68 -5.55 -4.95
CA PHE A 266 -5.24 -4.31 -4.32
C PHE A 266 -6.37 -3.68 -3.51
N ILE A 267 -6.02 -2.72 -2.66
CA ILE A 267 -6.98 -2.00 -1.83
C ILE A 267 -7.00 -0.53 -2.24
N ILE A 268 -8.21 0.02 -2.30
CA ILE A 268 -8.48 1.46 -2.43
C ILE A 268 -9.22 1.93 -1.20
N GLN A 269 -9.20 3.22 -0.90
CA GLN A 269 -9.84 3.77 0.30
C GLN A 269 -10.69 4.98 -0.05
N GLN A 270 -11.92 5.00 0.44
CA GLN A 270 -12.71 6.22 0.45
C GLN A 270 -12.21 7.11 1.60
N LYS A 271 -11.67 8.28 1.27
CA LYS A 271 -11.33 9.33 2.21
C LYS A 271 -12.53 10.26 2.39
N THR A 272 -12.98 10.41 3.62
CA THR A 272 -13.92 11.46 4.05
C THR A 272 -13.29 12.35 5.13
N LEU A 273 -13.89 13.49 5.39
CA LEU A 273 -13.48 14.40 6.47
C LEU A 273 -14.64 14.56 7.46
N GLN A 274 -14.37 14.29 8.73
CA GLN A 274 -15.26 14.65 9.84
C GLN A 274 -14.63 15.81 10.60
N GLY A 275 -15.05 17.04 10.28
CA GLY A 275 -14.32 18.24 10.69
C GLY A 275 -12.94 18.28 10.02
N LEU A 276 -11.88 18.31 10.82
CA LEU A 276 -10.48 18.22 10.34
C LEU A 276 -9.92 16.80 10.40
N HIS A 277 -10.71 15.82 10.86
CA HIS A 277 -10.27 14.44 11.05
C HIS A 277 -10.54 13.61 9.80
N PRO A 278 -9.52 13.10 9.09
CA PRO A 278 -9.73 12.24 7.95
C PRO A 278 -10.11 10.82 8.38
N LEU A 279 -11.09 10.24 7.69
CA LEU A 279 -11.46 8.83 7.83
C LEU A 279 -11.25 8.12 6.50
N TYR A 280 -10.72 6.90 6.59
CA TYR A 280 -10.49 6.04 5.44
C TYR A 280 -11.29 4.75 5.58
N GLU A 281 -12.07 4.45 4.56
CA GLU A 281 -12.84 3.20 4.47
C GLU A 281 -12.32 2.36 3.30
N PRO A 282 -11.60 1.24 3.57
CA PRO A 282 -10.93 0.44 2.54
C PRO A 282 -11.87 -0.52 1.81
N TYR A 283 -11.74 -0.60 0.49
CA TYR A 283 -12.43 -1.52 -0.40
C TYR A 283 -11.41 -2.40 -1.12
N VAL A 284 -11.72 -3.69 -1.24
CA VAL A 284 -10.90 -4.65 -1.98
C VAL A 284 -11.30 -4.63 -3.44
N VAL A 285 -10.31 -4.63 -4.33
CA VAL A 285 -10.54 -4.71 -5.77
C VAL A 285 -9.76 -5.89 -6.33
N LEU A 286 -10.46 -6.70 -7.15
CA LEU A 286 -9.85 -7.70 -8.01
C LEU A 286 -9.93 -7.25 -9.46
N MET A 287 -8.82 -7.40 -10.17
CA MET A 287 -8.68 -7.05 -11.58
C MET A 287 -8.11 -8.24 -12.34
N ARG A 288 -8.52 -8.42 -13.59
CA ARG A 288 -7.92 -9.45 -14.46
C ARG A 288 -6.41 -9.23 -14.57
N ARG A 289 -5.63 -10.32 -14.62
CA ARG A 289 -4.19 -10.29 -14.93
C ARG A 289 -3.86 -10.32 -16.41
N SER A 290 -4.85 -10.58 -17.26
CA SER A 290 -4.70 -10.51 -18.71
C SER A 290 -5.34 -9.22 -19.24
N MET A 291 -4.79 -8.72 -20.34
CA MET A 291 -5.44 -7.68 -21.14
C MET A 291 -6.92 -8.05 -21.40
N PRO A 292 -7.85 -7.08 -21.33
CA PRO A 292 -7.63 -5.64 -21.15
C PRO A 292 -7.56 -5.16 -19.69
N PHE A 293 -7.31 -6.05 -18.72
CA PHE A 293 -7.21 -5.75 -17.29
C PHE A 293 -8.47 -5.12 -16.68
N GLU A 294 -9.66 -5.56 -17.11
CA GLU A 294 -10.94 -5.12 -16.53
C GLU A 294 -11.02 -5.41 -15.01
N ILE A 295 -11.77 -4.58 -14.30
CA ILE A 295 -12.12 -4.85 -12.91
C ILE A 295 -13.06 -6.06 -12.89
N TYR A 296 -12.66 -7.10 -12.16
CA TYR A 296 -13.43 -8.33 -12.03
C TYR A 296 -14.43 -8.26 -10.88
N ALA A 297 -14.02 -7.71 -9.74
CA ALA A 297 -14.86 -7.61 -8.55
C ALA A 297 -14.41 -6.47 -7.63
N VAL A 298 -15.35 -5.95 -6.86
CA VAL A 298 -15.11 -4.98 -5.77
C VAL A 298 -15.83 -5.48 -4.52
N SER A 299 -15.27 -5.24 -3.33
CA SER A 299 -15.98 -5.55 -2.09
C SER A 299 -17.27 -4.73 -2.00
N SER A 300 -18.38 -5.39 -1.67
CA SER A 300 -19.70 -4.75 -1.57
C SER A 300 -19.84 -3.83 -0.36
N LYS A 301 -18.93 -3.95 0.60
CA LYS A 301 -18.80 -3.09 1.78
C LYS A 301 -17.33 -2.73 2.01
N PRO A 302 -17.06 -1.61 2.70
CA PRO A 302 -15.72 -1.34 3.20
C PRO A 302 -15.33 -2.31 4.32
N ILE A 303 -14.03 -2.52 4.47
CA ILE A 303 -13.47 -3.38 5.51
C ILE A 303 -13.39 -2.62 6.84
N TRP A 304 -13.81 -3.28 7.91
CA TRP A 304 -13.56 -2.87 9.28
C TRP A 304 -12.54 -3.79 9.94
N ILE A 305 -11.41 -3.22 10.36
CA ILE A 305 -10.36 -3.93 11.09
C ILE A 305 -10.80 -4.13 12.54
N PHE A 306 -10.94 -5.37 13.00
CA PHE A 306 -11.29 -5.62 14.40
C PHE A 306 -10.21 -5.07 15.34
N GLY A 307 -10.64 -4.37 16.40
CA GLY A 307 -9.78 -3.58 17.28
C GLY A 307 -9.73 -2.08 16.92
N ARG A 308 -10.16 -1.66 15.72
CA ARG A 308 -10.28 -0.23 15.35
C ARG A 308 -11.21 0.46 16.34
N SER A 309 -10.76 1.57 16.93
CA SER A 309 -11.59 2.28 17.90
C SER A 309 -12.79 2.96 17.20
N ILE A 310 -13.98 2.82 17.78
CA ILE A 310 -15.20 3.51 17.34
C ILE A 310 -15.17 4.99 17.79
N ARG A 311 -14.31 5.33 18.75
CA ARG A 311 -14.05 6.69 19.20
C ARG A 311 -12.56 6.99 19.10
N ALA A 312 -12.17 7.94 18.27
CA ALA A 312 -10.82 8.45 18.21
C ALA A 312 -10.43 8.92 19.63
N LYS A 313 -9.34 8.37 20.17
CA LYS A 313 -8.84 8.83 21.47
C LYS A 313 -8.27 10.22 21.25
N LYS A 314 -8.74 11.21 22.04
CA LYS A 314 -8.02 12.48 22.15
C LYS A 314 -6.61 12.16 22.63
N SER A 315 -5.59 12.56 21.90
CA SER A 315 -4.24 12.53 22.45
C SER A 315 -4.21 13.50 23.64
N ASP A 316 -3.63 13.09 24.77
CA ASP A 316 -3.55 13.92 25.98
C ASP A 316 -2.75 15.23 25.78
N GLN A 317 -2.16 15.43 24.60
CA GLN A 317 -1.37 16.61 24.24
C GLN A 317 -2.09 17.58 23.29
N ASP A 318 -3.26 17.23 22.75
CA ASP A 318 -3.94 18.06 21.75
C ASP A 318 -5.39 18.38 22.15
N SER A 319 -5.52 19.20 23.20
CA SER A 319 -6.79 19.77 23.66
C SER A 319 -7.43 20.74 22.66
N SER A 320 -6.80 20.98 21.50
CA SER A 320 -7.24 21.90 20.45
C SER A 320 -7.89 21.22 19.24
N THR A 321 -7.76 19.90 19.07
CA THR A 321 -8.45 19.23 17.97
C THR A 321 -9.93 19.11 18.31
N GLY A 322 -10.77 19.78 17.52
CA GLY A 322 -12.23 19.67 17.56
C GLY A 322 -12.72 18.29 17.10
N LEU A 323 -12.09 17.22 17.59
CA LEU A 323 -12.53 15.84 17.41
C LEU A 323 -13.95 15.74 17.99
N LEU A 324 -14.92 15.56 17.09
CA LEU A 324 -16.26 15.13 17.45
C LEU A 324 -16.12 13.83 18.24
N GLU A 325 -16.83 13.71 19.37
CA GLU A 325 -16.78 12.53 20.26
C GLU A 325 -17.18 11.20 19.57
N ASP A 326 -17.64 11.27 18.32
CA ASP A 326 -18.20 10.18 17.54
C ASP A 326 -17.36 9.75 16.31
N ALA A 327 -16.17 10.34 16.08
CA ALA A 327 -15.34 9.94 14.96
C ALA A 327 -14.56 8.65 15.25
N SER A 328 -14.50 7.71 14.31
CA SER A 328 -13.70 6.49 14.45
C SER A 328 -12.20 6.75 14.31
N GLU A 329 -11.39 5.80 14.76
CA GLU A 329 -9.93 5.85 14.57
C GLU A 329 -9.59 5.93 13.08
N MET A 330 -8.66 6.81 12.71
CA MET A 330 -8.12 6.90 11.37
C MET A 330 -7.11 5.77 11.15
N LEU A 331 -7.44 4.84 10.26
CA LEU A 331 -6.53 3.82 9.76
C LEU A 331 -6.30 4.03 8.27
N TYR A 332 -5.09 4.41 7.86
CA TYR A 332 -4.73 4.55 6.45
C TYR A 332 -3.96 3.30 6.00
N MET A 333 -4.61 2.44 5.21
CA MET A 333 -3.98 1.26 4.63
C MET A 333 -2.85 1.66 3.68
N THR A 334 -1.66 1.11 3.89
CA THR A 334 -0.45 1.51 3.17
C THR A 334 0.16 0.39 2.36
N SER A 335 0.02 -0.87 2.79
CA SER A 335 0.57 -2.00 2.05
C SER A 335 -0.16 -3.31 2.33
N ILE A 336 0.02 -4.25 1.40
CA ILE A 336 -0.39 -5.65 1.53
C ILE A 336 0.79 -6.56 1.17
N GLY A 337 0.93 -7.69 1.85
CA GLY A 337 2.00 -8.65 1.58
C GLY A 337 1.67 -10.04 2.07
N TRP A 338 2.06 -11.09 1.33
CA TRP A 338 1.90 -12.46 1.80
C TRP A 338 2.71 -12.70 3.07
N LYS A 339 2.16 -13.44 4.04
CA LYS A 339 2.78 -13.61 5.36
C LYS A 339 3.88 -14.66 5.35
N SER A 340 3.70 -15.74 4.60
CA SER A 340 4.53 -16.93 4.76
C SER A 340 5.92 -16.72 4.19
N HIS A 341 6.91 -17.33 4.84
CA HIS A 341 8.29 -17.35 4.35
C HIS A 341 8.36 -17.84 2.89
N GLY A 342 9.15 -17.14 2.07
CA GLY A 342 9.34 -17.46 0.65
C GLY A 342 8.17 -17.08 -0.27
N GLN A 343 7.01 -16.64 0.26
CA GLN A 343 5.94 -16.12 -0.59
C GLN A 343 6.31 -14.70 -1.08
N LYS A 344 6.25 -14.50 -2.41
CA LYS A 344 6.62 -13.26 -3.08
C LYS A 344 5.38 -12.46 -3.51
N TYR A 345 5.06 -12.42 -4.81
CA TYR A 345 3.91 -11.70 -5.36
C TYR A 345 2.62 -12.53 -5.41
N HIS A 346 2.74 -13.86 -5.52
CA HIS A 346 1.61 -14.76 -5.79
C HIS A 346 1.22 -15.61 -4.57
N GLY A 347 -0.08 -15.66 -4.29
CA GLY A 347 -0.69 -16.50 -3.26
C GLY A 347 -2.06 -17.03 -3.66
N TYR A 348 -2.70 -17.75 -2.75
CA TYR A 348 -3.95 -18.48 -2.91
C TYR A 348 -4.96 -18.04 -1.85
N ILE A 349 -6.22 -18.43 -2.02
CA ILE A 349 -7.32 -17.97 -1.15
C ILE A 349 -7.19 -18.48 0.30
N ASP A 350 -6.46 -19.57 0.54
CA ASP A 350 -6.16 -20.14 1.87
C ASP A 350 -4.83 -19.62 2.46
N ASP A 351 -4.08 -18.79 1.73
CA ASP A 351 -2.88 -18.17 2.26
C ASP A 351 -3.23 -17.01 3.23
N THR A 352 -2.34 -16.75 4.18
CA THR A 352 -2.42 -15.57 5.06
C THR A 352 -1.66 -14.41 4.45
N LEU A 353 -2.23 -13.20 4.52
CA LEU A 353 -1.55 -11.96 4.16
C LEU A 353 -1.59 -10.95 5.30
N PHE A 354 -0.61 -10.05 5.31
CA PHE A 354 -0.62 -8.84 6.11
C PHE A 354 -1.32 -7.71 5.37
N LEU A 355 -2.05 -6.92 6.15
CA LEU A 355 -2.51 -5.59 5.82
C LEU A 355 -1.83 -4.63 6.80
N ALA A 356 -0.99 -3.72 6.32
CA ALA A 356 -0.30 -2.75 7.17
C ALA A 356 -0.89 -1.35 6.97
N PHE A 357 -0.96 -0.57 8.05
CA PHE A 357 -1.63 0.72 8.06
C PHE A 357 -1.03 1.72 9.05
N GLY A 358 -1.09 3.00 8.69
CA GLY A 358 -0.87 4.11 9.62
C GLY A 358 -2.08 4.33 10.52
N ARG A 359 -1.85 4.76 11.75
CA ARG A 359 -2.86 5.04 12.78
C ARG A 359 -2.73 6.48 13.23
N GLU A 360 -3.79 7.27 13.11
CA GLU A 360 -3.87 8.65 13.63
C GLU A 360 -2.66 9.53 13.24
N ASP A 361 -2.08 9.31 12.06
CA ASP A 361 -0.90 10.00 11.52
C ASP A 361 0.28 10.09 12.53
N SER A 362 0.39 9.11 13.43
CA SER A 362 1.38 9.12 14.51
C SER A 362 1.91 7.74 14.89
N ASP A 363 1.16 6.67 14.58
CA ASP A 363 1.49 5.29 14.91
C ASP A 363 1.36 4.37 13.68
N ALA A 364 1.86 3.14 13.82
CA ALA A 364 1.77 2.08 12.81
C ALA A 364 1.17 0.79 13.40
N GLY A 365 0.41 0.08 12.58
CA GLY A 365 -0.21 -1.19 12.92
C GLY A 365 -0.29 -2.13 11.73
N GLY A 366 -0.60 -3.40 12.02
CA GLY A 366 -0.87 -4.40 11.00
C GLY A 366 -1.86 -5.44 11.48
N ILE A 367 -2.51 -6.11 10.54
CA ILE A 367 -3.38 -7.26 10.81
C ILE A 367 -3.04 -8.36 9.81
N ASP A 368 -3.01 -9.60 10.27
CA ASP A 368 -2.86 -10.77 9.41
C ASP A 368 -4.18 -11.50 9.27
N VAL A 369 -4.59 -11.75 8.02
CA VAL A 369 -5.89 -12.33 7.69
C VAL A 369 -5.73 -13.43 6.65
N THR A 370 -6.62 -14.41 6.65
CA THR A 370 -6.75 -15.34 5.53
C THR A 370 -7.25 -14.57 4.31
N ALA A 371 -6.71 -14.84 3.12
CA ALA A 371 -7.15 -14.16 1.91
C ALA A 371 -8.65 -14.39 1.63
N GLY A 372 -9.17 -15.60 1.86
CA GLY A 372 -10.59 -15.91 1.71
C GLY A 372 -11.50 -15.07 2.62
N ASP A 373 -11.05 -14.82 3.86
CA ASP A 373 -11.77 -13.94 4.78
C ASP A 373 -11.78 -12.51 4.24
N LEU A 374 -10.66 -12.00 3.71
CA LEU A 374 -10.59 -10.68 3.09
C LEU A 374 -11.54 -10.54 1.88
N LEU A 375 -11.71 -11.63 1.11
CA LEU A 375 -12.47 -11.65 -0.15
C LEU A 375 -13.94 -12.07 0.00
N THR A 376 -14.42 -12.37 1.22
CA THR A 376 -15.75 -12.97 1.45
C THR A 376 -16.92 -12.14 0.88
N GLU A 377 -16.85 -10.81 0.95
CA GLU A 377 -17.93 -9.92 0.48
C GLU A 377 -17.67 -9.29 -0.91
N LEU A 378 -16.86 -9.94 -1.76
CA LEU A 378 -16.67 -9.53 -3.14
C LEU A 378 -17.95 -9.65 -3.96
N SER A 379 -18.22 -8.65 -4.80
CA SER A 379 -19.27 -8.68 -5.80
C SER A 379 -18.68 -8.49 -7.18
N THR A 380 -19.05 -9.39 -8.11
CA THR A 380 -18.52 -9.39 -9.47
C THR A 380 -19.04 -8.20 -10.27
N CYS A 381 -18.20 -7.66 -11.15
CA CYS A 381 -18.54 -6.62 -12.10
C CYS A 381 -19.26 -7.16 -13.35
N ALA A 382 -19.19 -8.47 -13.62
CA ALA A 382 -19.83 -9.12 -14.77
C ALA A 382 -21.31 -9.48 -14.48
N GLY A 383 -22.16 -9.35 -15.51
CA GLY A 383 -23.55 -9.83 -15.50
C GLY A 383 -24.62 -8.75 -15.29
N PHE A 384 -24.41 -7.55 -15.82
CA PHE A 384 -25.36 -6.45 -15.76
C PHE A 384 -25.82 -6.01 -17.15
#